data_AF-A0A2W6R6X3-F1
#
_entry.id   AF-A0A2W6R6X3-F1
#
_cell.length_a   1.000
_cell.length_b   1.000
_cell.length_c   1.000
_cell.angle_alpha   90.00
_cell.angle_beta   90.00
_cell.angle_gamma   90.00
#
_symmetry.space_group_name_H-M   'P 1'
#
loop_
_entity.id
_entity.type
_entity.pdbx_description
1 polymer ?
#
loop_
_entity_poly.entity_id
_entity_poly.type
_entity_poly.pdbx_seq_one_letter_code
_entity_poly.pdbx_strand_id
1 'polypeptide(L)'
;LDEPTTYLDINHQVDLMRLMGELRTQGKTVVAVLHDLNQASRYCDQLVVMANGHVMAQGTPEEVMTPGLLRTVFSVEAEIHPGMKLDWRQQACSDWG
;
A
#
# COMPACT_ATOMS: atom_id res chain seq x y z
N LEU A 1 -5.04 9.24 14.30
CA LEU A 1 -6.19 9.69 13.50
C LEU A 1 -6.90 8.44 13.06
N ASP A 2 -7.91 8.03 13.82
CA ASP A 2 -8.80 6.94 13.43
C ASP A 2 -9.72 7.44 12.32
N GLU A 3 -9.73 6.68 11.23
CA GLU A 3 -10.57 6.80 10.03
C GLU A 3 -10.77 8.19 9.39
N PRO A 4 -9.86 8.62 8.48
CA PRO A 4 -10.18 9.64 7.48
C PRO A 4 -10.87 9.06 6.22
N THR A 5 -11.25 7.79 6.22
CA THR A 5 -11.66 7.05 5.00
C THR A 5 -13.14 7.14 4.67
N THR A 6 -13.93 7.76 5.54
CA THR A 6 -15.39 7.81 5.38
C THR A 6 -15.84 8.81 4.31
N TYR A 7 -14.97 9.65 3.73
CA TYR A 7 -15.42 10.59 2.68
C TYR A 7 -14.32 11.13 1.74
N LEU A 8 -13.44 10.28 1.19
CA LEU A 8 -12.48 10.73 0.17
C LEU A 8 -12.59 9.88 -1.08
N ASP A 9 -13.38 10.43 -2.01
CA ASP A 9 -13.48 10.14 -3.44
C ASP A 9 -12.21 9.46 -3.97
N ILE A 10 -12.36 8.40 -4.76
CA ILE A 10 -11.28 7.65 -5.41
C ILE A 10 -10.21 8.58 -6.03
N ASN A 11 -10.61 9.77 -6.49
CA ASN A 11 -9.72 10.83 -6.96
C ASN A 11 -8.71 11.32 -5.92
N HIS A 12 -9.12 11.60 -4.68
CA HIS A 12 -8.20 12.05 -3.64
C HIS A 12 -7.23 10.95 -3.18
N GLN A 13 -7.67 9.69 -3.20
CA GLN A 13 -6.76 8.57 -2.96
C GLN A 13 -5.68 8.52 -4.05
N VAL A 14 -6.07 8.66 -5.33
CA VAL A 14 -5.11 8.70 -6.45
C VAL A 14 -4.15 9.89 -6.34
N ASP A 15 -4.64 11.08 -5.98
CA ASP A 15 -3.79 12.27 -5.83
C ASP A 15 -2.79 12.14 -4.67
N LEU A 16 -3.22 11.56 -3.55
CA LEU A 16 -2.33 11.24 -2.43
C LEU A 16 -1.27 10.24 -2.86
N MET A 17 -1.65 9.18 -3.57
CA MET A 17 -0.70 8.19 -4.07
C MET A 17 0.29 8.79 -5.07
N ARG A 18 -0.16 9.70 -5.95
CA ARG A 18 0.70 10.45 -6.86
C ARG A 18 1.71 11.31 -6.10
N LEU A 19 1.25 12.06 -5.11
CA LEU A 19 2.11 12.89 -4.27
C LEU A 19 3.16 12.04 -3.52
N MET A 20 2.77 10.87 -3.00
CA MET A 20 3.70 9.93 -2.38
C MET A 20 4.77 9.45 -3.36
N GLY A 21 4.39 9.16 -4.61
CA GLY A 21 5.30 8.82 -5.70
C GLY A 21 6.31 9.94 -6.00
N GLU A 22 5.84 11.18 -6.10
CA GLU A 22 6.67 12.37 -6.35
C GLU A 22 7.65 12.65 -5.21
N LEU A 23 7.20 12.59 -3.94
CA LEU A 23 8.07 12.76 -2.79
C LEU A 23 9.16 11.68 -2.75
N ARG A 24 8.82 10.46 -3.14
CA ARG A 24 9.78 9.36 -3.26
C ARG A 24 10.81 9.61 -4.36
N THR A 25 10.41 10.09 -5.55
CA THR A 25 11.38 10.36 -6.63
C THR A 25 12.35 11.47 -6.26
N GLN A 26 11.95 12.37 -5.35
CA GLN A 26 12.81 13.37 -4.72
C GLN A 26 13.69 12.80 -3.59
N GLY A 27 13.72 11.48 -3.38
CA GLY A 27 14.55 10.80 -2.38
C GLY A 27 14.02 10.87 -0.95
N LYS A 28 12.75 11.22 -0.74
CA LYS A 28 12.14 11.27 0.60
C LYS A 28 11.57 9.91 1.00
N THR A 29 11.71 9.56 2.27
CA THR A 29 11.03 8.40 2.86
C THR A 29 9.60 8.78 3.22
N VAL A 30 8.64 8.02 2.70
CA VAL A 30 7.21 8.23 2.96
C VAL A 30 6.68 7.05 3.77
N VAL A 31 6.01 7.35 4.88
CA VAL A 31 5.31 6.36 5.70
C VAL A 31 3.83 6.70 5.66
N ALA A 32 3.01 5.75 5.22
CA ALA A 32 1.57 5.90 5.15
C ALA A 32 0.89 4.75 5.90
N VAL A 33 -0.24 5.06 6.53
CA VAL A 33 -1.13 4.06 7.14
C VAL A 33 -2.29 3.87 6.20
N LEU A 34 -2.40 2.66 5.63
CA LEU A 34 -3.43 2.29 4.66
C LEU A 34 -4.39 1.27 5.28
N HIS A 35 -5.66 1.38 4.92
CA HIS A 35 -6.74 0.48 5.36
C HIS A 35 -7.09 -0.56 4.29
N ASP A 36 -6.73 -0.30 3.03
CA ASP A 36 -6.95 -1.20 1.90
C ASP A 36 -5.65 -1.92 1.53
N LEU A 37 -5.66 -3.25 1.66
CA LEU A 37 -4.54 -4.14 1.34
C LEU A 37 -4.16 -4.15 -0.14
N ASN A 38 -5.13 -3.97 -1.04
CA ASN A 38 -4.85 -3.89 -2.48
C ASN A 38 -4.14 -2.59 -2.85
N GLN A 39 -4.46 -1.49 -2.15
CA GLN A 39 -3.69 -0.25 -2.31
C GLN A 39 -2.28 -0.41 -1.73
N ALA A 40 -2.19 -0.96 -0.52
CA ALA A 40 -0.91 -1.19 0.12
C ALA A 40 0.02 -2.06 -0.75
N SER A 41 -0.51 -3.12 -1.34
CA SER A 41 0.28 -4.03 -2.18
C SER A 41 0.75 -3.42 -3.49
N ARG A 42 -0.08 -2.57 -4.10
CA ARG A 42 0.19 -2.00 -5.41
C ARG A 42 1.18 -0.84 -5.34
N TYR A 43 1.16 -0.08 -4.26
CA TYR A 43 1.85 1.21 -4.17
C TYR A 43 3.01 1.22 -3.18
N CYS A 44 3.01 0.36 -2.16
CA CYS A 44 4.09 0.31 -1.18
C CYS A 44 5.22 -0.62 -1.62
N ASP A 45 6.45 -0.20 -1.37
CA ASP A 45 7.63 -1.04 -1.57
C ASP A 45 7.89 -1.99 -0.39
N GLN A 46 7.46 -1.58 0.80
CA GLN A 46 7.57 -2.30 2.07
C GLN A 46 6.24 -2.20 2.82
N LEU A 47 5.80 -3.30 3.41
CA LEU A 47 4.64 -3.39 4.26
C LEU A 47 5.06 -3.79 5.68
N VAL A 48 4.35 -3.23 6.65
CA VAL A 48 4.42 -3.63 8.06
C VAL A 48 2.99 -3.90 8.50
N VAL A 49 2.70 -5.14 8.87
CA VAL A 49 1.38 -5.54 9.36
C VAL A 49 1.45 -5.66 10.87
N MET A 50 0.55 -4.98 11.56
CA MET A 50 0.45 -4.98 13.01
C MET A 50 -0.91 -5.49 13.47
N ALA A 51 -0.93 -6.29 14.53
CA ALA A 51 -2.14 -6.75 15.20
C ALA A 51 -1.89 -6.80 16.71
N ASN A 52 -2.88 -6.39 17.52
CA ASN A 52 -2.80 -6.41 18.98
C ASN A 52 -1.53 -5.73 19.54
N GLY A 53 -1.08 -4.64 18.92
CA GLY A 53 0.13 -3.91 19.32
C GLY A 53 1.46 -4.56 18.94
N HIS A 54 1.45 -5.68 18.20
CA HIS A 54 2.65 -6.40 17.78
C HIS A 54 2.80 -6.39 16.25
N VAL A 55 4.04 -6.38 15.77
CA VAL A 55 4.34 -6.56 14.35
C VAL A 55 4.20 -8.04 14.01
N MET A 56 3.27 -8.36 13.11
CA MET A 56 2.98 -9.73 12.68
C MET A 56 3.82 -10.14 11.47
N ALA A 57 4.07 -9.19 10.56
CA ALA A 57 4.90 -9.39 9.38
C ALA A 57 5.49 -8.06 8.91
N GLN A 58 6.67 -8.11 8.29
CA GLN A 58 7.32 -6.99 7.65
C GLN A 58 8.12 -7.49 6.44
N GLY A 59 8.07 -6.76 5.33
CA GLY A 59 8.78 -7.10 4.11
C GLY A 59 8.14 -6.48 2.88
N THR A 60 8.49 -7.00 1.70
CA THR A 60 7.82 -6.62 0.47
C THR A 60 6.35 -7.07 0.47
N PRO A 61 5.47 -6.46 -0.35
CA PRO A 61 4.10 -6.92 -0.49
C PRO A 61 3.97 -8.41 -0.80
N GLU A 62 4.86 -8.96 -1.62
CA GLU A 62 4.86 -10.37 -2.01
C GLU A 62 5.20 -11.30 -0.84
N GLU A 63 6.08 -10.88 0.06
CA GLU A 63 6.45 -11.64 1.26
C GLU A 63 5.37 -11.54 2.36
N VAL A 64 4.71 -10.40 2.47
CA VAL A 64 3.75 -10.10 3.53
C VAL A 64 2.34 -10.57 3.19
N MET A 65 1.89 -10.41 1.94
CA MET A 65 0.56 -10.84 1.52
C MET A 65 0.52 -12.36 1.37
N THR A 66 0.21 -13.04 2.46
CA THR A 66 -0.04 -14.49 2.46
C THR A 66 -1.45 -14.78 2.96
N PRO A 67 -2.14 -15.80 2.43
CA PRO A 67 -3.51 -16.13 2.88
C PRO A 67 -3.56 -16.42 4.38
N GLY A 68 -2.51 -17.04 4.93
CA GLY A 68 -2.38 -17.30 6.36
C GLY A 68 -2.34 -16.02 7.20
N LEU A 69 -1.53 -15.03 6.79
CA LEU A 69 -1.48 -13.74 7.50
C LEU A 69 -2.82 -13.00 7.40
N LEU A 70 -3.46 -13.01 6.23
CA LEU A 70 -4.76 -12.37 6.03
C LEU A 70 -5.85 -13.00 6.91
N ARG A 71 -5.86 -14.33 7.01
CA ARG A 71 -6.76 -15.05 7.91
C ARG A 71 -6.50 -14.72 9.38
N THR A 72 -5.23 -14.62 9.79
CA THR A 72 -4.88 -14.37 11.21
C THR A 72 -5.11 -12.93 11.63
N VAL A 73 -4.79 -11.95 10.78
CA VAL A 73 -4.83 -10.52 11.12
C VAL A 73 -6.17 -9.90 10.78
N PHE A 74 -6.74 -10.25 9.61
CA PHE A 74 -7.98 -9.64 9.11
C PHE A 74 -9.20 -10.57 9.27
N SER A 75 -9.03 -11.81 9.73
CA SER A 75 -10.12 -12.80 9.86
C SER A 75 -10.88 -13.06 8.55
N VAL A 76 -10.19 -12.94 7.41
CA VAL A 76 -10.75 -13.13 6.07
C VAL A 76 -10.06 -14.30 5.37
N GLU A 77 -10.83 -15.16 4.71
CA GLU A 77 -10.29 -16.09 3.72
C GLU A 77 -10.09 -15.34 2.40
N ALA A 78 -8.84 -15.24 1.97
CA ALA A 78 -8.46 -14.44 0.81
C ALA A 78 -7.68 -15.28 -0.20
N GLU A 79 -8.01 -15.11 -1.46
CA GLU A 79 -7.22 -15.59 -2.59
C GLU A 79 -6.33 -14.46 -3.09
N ILE A 80 -5.05 -14.74 -3.29
CA ILE A 80 -4.07 -13.73 -3.66
C ILE A 80 -3.76 -13.90 -5.14
N HIS A 81 -4.22 -12.92 -5.91
CA HIS A 81 -3.88 -12.83 -7.32
C HIS A 81 -2.74 -11.82 -7.49
N PRO A 82 -1.60 -12.22 -8.07
CA PRO A 82 -0.53 -11.29 -8.40
C PRO A 82 -1.06 -10.21 -9.34
N GLY A 83 -1.22 -9.00 -8.83
CA GLY A 83 -1.57 -7.82 -9.60
C GLY A 83 -0.34 -7.11 -10.16
N MET A 84 -0.53 -6.27 -11.17
CA MET A 84 0.54 -5.41 -11.67
C MET A 84 0.99 -4.44 -10.57
N LYS A 85 2.21 -4.64 -10.04
CA LYS A 85 2.87 -3.66 -9.17
C LYS A 85 3.21 -2.43 -10.01
N LEU A 86 2.90 -1.24 -9.48
CA LEU A 86 3.24 -0.01 -10.19
C LEU A 86 4.74 0.24 -10.07
N ASP A 87 5.43 0.21 -11.22
CA ASP A 87 6.77 0.75 -11.30
C ASP A 87 6.68 2.27 -11.47
N TRP A 88 6.78 2.95 -10.33
CA TRP A 88 6.85 4.40 -10.26
C TRP A 88 7.97 5.01 -11.12
N ARG A 89 9.05 4.27 -11.39
CA ARG A 89 10.14 4.75 -12.26
C ARG A 89 9.69 4.89 -13.71
N GLN A 90 8.74 4.07 -14.14
CA GLN A 90 8.21 4.12 -15.51
C GLN A 90 7.09 5.16 -15.66
N GLN A 91 6.22 5.30 -14.64
CA GLN A 91 5.07 6.21 -14.67
C GLN A 91 5.46 7.70 -14.56
N ALA A 92 6.48 8.03 -13.75
CA ALA A 92 6.94 9.41 -13.62
C ALA A 92 7.52 9.97 -14.94
N CYS A 93 8.03 9.10 -15.82
CA CYS A 93 8.52 9.50 -17.14
C CYS A 93 7.40 9.67 -18.18
N SER A 94 6.23 9.05 -18.04
CA SER A 94 5.15 9.15 -19.04
C SER A 94 4.26 10.38 -18.88
N ASP A 95 4.25 11.02 -17.71
CA ASP A 95 3.37 12.17 -17.42
C ASP A 95 3.98 13.53 -17.81
N TRP A 96 5.20 13.55 -18.34
CA TRP A 96 5.92 14.76 -18.79
C TRP A 96 6.39 14.67 -20.25
N GLY A 97 5.57 14.04 -21.10
CA GLY A 97 5.73 14.02 -22.57
C GLY A 97 4.75 14.96 -23.25
#